data_AF-A0A1G8ATC6-F1
#
_entry.id   AF-A0A1G8ATC6-F1
#
_cell.length_a   1.000
_cell.length_b   1.000
_cell.length_c   1.000
_cell.angle_alpha   90.00
_cell.angle_beta   90.00
_cell.angle_gamma   90.00
#
_symmetry.space_group_name_H-M   'P 1'
#
loop_
_entity.id
_entity.type
_entity.pdbx_description
1 polymer ?
#
loop_
_entity_poly.entity_id
_entity_poly.type
_entity_poly.pdbx_seq_one_letter_code
_entity_poly.pdbx_strand_id
1 'polypeptide(L)'
;MSDTCHELLLRLAGRIPDELLWRYRDWAASDAYTVLARSLPRTLLHGRIPLTDHEMRLLQDALVPYGAEPGAVSSVKGLDEVPPTDYTFSPESPDRVPMGDSATVVLGATLRGRHGVGEVRSCWRIGPSGVNRVLLVAATSGHARLTGELQRVLRALGEHDPCVEVVPSGLDLPPYHRAALAASELVCAGAESEEHLVLS
;
A
#
# COMPACT_ATOMS: atom_id res chain seq x y z
N MET A 1 -9.71 -6.40 -12.57
CA MET A 1 -10.51 -6.58 -11.33
C MET A 1 -9.62 -6.65 -10.09
N SER A 2 -8.63 -7.56 -10.03
CA SER A 2 -7.63 -7.58 -8.94
C SER A 2 -6.94 -6.22 -8.78
N ASP A 3 -6.62 -5.57 -9.90
CA ASP A 3 -5.98 -4.25 -9.91
C ASP A 3 -6.87 -3.14 -9.33
N THR A 4 -8.19 -3.16 -9.55
CA THR A 4 -9.11 -2.13 -9.01
C THR A 4 -9.14 -2.15 -7.49
N CYS A 5 -9.25 -3.35 -6.89
CA CYS A 5 -9.22 -3.50 -5.44
C CYS A 5 -7.84 -3.13 -4.87
N HIS A 6 -6.77 -3.56 -5.54
CA HIS A 6 -5.40 -3.19 -5.18
C HIS A 6 -5.22 -1.68 -5.18
N GLU A 7 -5.63 -0.99 -6.24
CA GLU A 7 -5.52 0.45 -6.41
C GLU A 7 -6.29 1.21 -5.32
N LEU A 8 -7.50 0.74 -4.97
CA LEU A 8 -8.26 1.28 -3.83
C LEU A 8 -7.49 1.14 -2.52
N LEU A 9 -7.00 -0.05 -2.20
CA LEU A 9 -6.25 -0.31 -0.96
C LEU A 9 -4.92 0.45 -0.93
N LEU A 10 -4.28 0.63 -2.08
CA LEU A 10 -3.10 1.48 -2.23
C LEU A 10 -3.44 2.91 -1.86
N ARG A 11 -4.49 3.51 -2.44
CA ARG A 11 -4.90 4.89 -2.11
C ARG A 11 -5.29 5.10 -0.65
N LEU A 12 -5.81 4.06 0.01
CA LEU A 12 -6.22 4.11 1.41
C LEU A 12 -5.03 4.04 2.41
N ALA A 13 -3.80 3.90 1.92
CA ALA A 13 -2.59 3.98 2.76
C ALA A 13 -2.52 5.31 3.52
N GLY A 14 -2.18 5.22 4.81
CA GLY A 14 -2.16 6.37 5.72
C GLY A 14 -3.54 6.88 6.16
N ARG A 15 -4.65 6.32 5.66
CA ARG A 15 -6.02 6.63 6.13
C ARG A 15 -6.65 5.47 6.89
N ILE A 16 -6.36 4.23 6.49
CA ILE A 16 -6.71 3.03 7.25
C ILE A 16 -5.53 2.67 8.17
N PRO A 17 -5.78 2.31 9.45
CA PRO A 17 -4.74 1.78 10.33
C PRO A 17 -4.00 0.60 9.70
N ASP A 18 -2.66 0.58 9.78
CA ASP A 18 -1.86 -0.44 9.08
C ASP A 18 -2.25 -1.86 9.49
N GLU A 19 -2.57 -2.09 10.78
CA GLU A 19 -3.01 -3.38 11.34
C GLU A 19 -4.23 -3.98 10.63
N LEU A 20 -5.04 -3.14 9.98
CA LEU A 20 -6.18 -3.53 9.15
C LEU A 20 -5.80 -3.55 7.67
N LEU A 21 -5.11 -2.51 7.19
CA LEU A 21 -4.79 -2.36 5.78
C LEU A 21 -3.93 -3.52 5.27
N TRP A 22 -2.98 -3.99 6.07
CA TRP A 22 -2.12 -5.10 5.67
C TRP A 22 -2.93 -6.39 5.48
N ARG A 23 -3.96 -6.62 6.32
CA ARG A 23 -4.86 -7.79 6.20
C ARG A 23 -5.74 -7.69 4.96
N TYR A 24 -6.23 -6.49 4.65
CA TYR A 24 -7.03 -6.29 3.43
C TYR A 24 -6.22 -6.58 2.17
N ARG A 25 -4.95 -6.18 2.15
CA ARG A 25 -4.02 -6.50 1.07
C ARG A 25 -3.73 -8.00 0.98
N ASP A 26 -3.55 -8.68 2.10
CA ASP A 26 -3.34 -10.14 2.12
C ASP A 26 -4.58 -10.92 1.63
N TRP A 27 -5.79 -10.46 1.97
CA TRP A 27 -7.03 -11.00 1.41
C TRP A 27 -7.16 -10.73 -0.10
N ALA A 28 -6.81 -9.53 -0.57
CA ALA A 28 -6.81 -9.21 -1.99
C ALA A 28 -5.78 -10.06 -2.76
N ALA A 29 -4.60 -10.32 -2.16
CA ALA A 29 -3.55 -11.18 -2.72
C ALA A 29 -3.99 -12.65 -2.83
N SER A 30 -4.90 -13.08 -1.98
CA SER A 30 -5.42 -14.46 -1.88
C SER A 30 -6.80 -14.62 -2.53
N ASP A 31 -7.23 -13.65 -3.34
CA ASP A 31 -8.52 -13.62 -4.03
C ASP A 31 -9.76 -13.72 -3.10
N ALA A 32 -9.61 -13.34 -1.81
CA ALA A 32 -10.65 -13.40 -0.78
C ALA A 32 -11.59 -12.18 -0.78
N TYR A 33 -12.10 -11.81 -1.96
CA TYR A 33 -12.88 -10.58 -2.17
C TYR A 33 -14.24 -10.55 -1.45
N THR A 34 -14.85 -11.70 -1.16
CA THR A 34 -16.11 -11.78 -0.41
C THR A 34 -15.95 -11.33 1.04
N VAL A 35 -14.76 -11.57 1.63
CA VAL A 35 -14.43 -11.10 2.99
C VAL A 35 -14.23 -9.59 2.95
N LEU A 36 -13.46 -9.09 1.98
CA LEU A 36 -13.23 -7.66 1.75
C LEU A 36 -14.54 -6.89 1.54
N ALA A 37 -15.45 -7.42 0.73
CA ALA A 37 -16.76 -6.85 0.44
C ALA A 37 -17.62 -6.62 1.69
N ARG A 38 -17.41 -7.44 2.73
CA ARG A 38 -18.12 -7.32 4.02
C ARG A 38 -17.38 -6.44 5.02
N SER A 39 -16.04 -6.47 5.01
CA SER A 39 -15.23 -5.81 6.03
C SER A 39 -14.89 -4.35 5.68
N LEU A 40 -14.45 -4.08 4.45
CA LEU A 40 -13.90 -2.77 4.09
C LEU A 40 -14.95 -1.64 4.20
N PRO A 41 -16.18 -1.76 3.66
CA PRO A 41 -17.20 -0.72 3.82
C PRO A 41 -17.51 -0.41 5.29
N ARG A 42 -17.57 -1.44 6.14
CA ARG A 42 -17.82 -1.27 7.58
C ARG A 42 -16.70 -0.51 8.27
N THR A 43 -15.44 -0.80 7.93
CA THR A 43 -14.27 -0.10 8.46
C THR A 43 -14.28 1.36 8.05
N LEU A 44 -14.57 1.65 6.77
CA LEU A 44 -14.69 3.03 6.27
C LEU A 44 -15.77 3.82 7.02
N LEU A 45 -16.95 3.22 7.23
CA LEU A 45 -18.05 3.83 7.97
C LEU A 45 -17.71 4.05 9.46
N HIS A 46 -17.20 3.03 10.16
CA HIS A 46 -16.88 3.14 11.58
C HIS A 46 -15.73 4.11 11.85
N GLY A 47 -14.68 4.04 11.02
CA GLY A 47 -13.53 4.94 11.10
C GLY A 47 -13.81 6.35 10.56
N ARG A 48 -15.00 6.58 9.99
CA ARG A 48 -15.37 7.82 9.29
C ARG A 48 -14.32 8.23 8.25
N ILE A 49 -13.76 7.25 7.55
CA ILE A 49 -12.71 7.44 6.55
C ILE A 49 -13.39 7.88 5.27
N PRO A 50 -13.18 9.13 4.82
CA PRO A 50 -13.89 9.65 3.66
C PRO A 50 -13.18 9.23 2.37
N LEU A 51 -13.94 9.14 1.28
CA LEU A 51 -13.47 8.74 -0.04
C LEU A 51 -13.68 9.85 -1.05
N THR A 52 -12.73 9.98 -1.97
CA THR A 52 -12.95 10.77 -3.19
C THR A 52 -13.95 10.10 -4.12
N ASP A 53 -14.49 10.84 -5.08
CA ASP A 53 -15.36 10.28 -6.12
C ASP A 53 -14.68 9.14 -6.90
N HIS A 54 -13.36 9.24 -7.12
CA HIS A 54 -12.59 8.18 -7.76
C HIS A 54 -12.50 6.93 -6.90
N GLU A 55 -12.20 7.08 -5.62
CA GLU A 55 -12.14 5.96 -4.67
C GLU A 55 -13.49 5.32 -4.44
N MET A 56 -14.57 6.10 -4.45
CA MET A 56 -15.94 5.58 -4.38
C MET A 56 -16.25 4.68 -5.58
N ARG A 57 -15.86 5.09 -6.80
CA ARG A 57 -16.00 4.23 -7.99
C ARG A 57 -15.19 2.95 -7.87
N LEU A 58 -13.93 3.04 -7.44
CA LEU A 58 -13.09 1.87 -7.21
C LEU A 58 -13.70 0.93 -6.16
N LEU A 59 -14.28 1.46 -5.08
CA LEU A 59 -14.96 0.67 -4.04
C LEU A 59 -16.17 -0.07 -4.60
N GLN A 60 -16.99 0.61 -5.41
CA GLN A 60 -18.16 0.00 -6.05
C GLN A 60 -17.75 -1.11 -7.01
N ASP A 61 -16.85 -0.80 -7.95
CA ASP A 61 -16.39 -1.73 -8.98
C ASP A 61 -15.65 -2.94 -8.39
N ALA A 62 -14.88 -2.73 -7.32
CA ALA A 62 -14.11 -3.79 -6.68
C ALA A 62 -14.96 -4.72 -5.82
N LEU A 63 -16.00 -4.23 -5.13
CA LEU A 63 -16.64 -4.99 -4.04
C LEU A 63 -18.13 -5.32 -4.25
N VAL A 64 -18.89 -4.50 -4.98
CA VAL A 64 -20.32 -4.80 -5.26
C VAL A 64 -20.49 -6.14 -5.97
N PRO A 65 -19.67 -6.51 -6.98
CA PRO A 65 -19.74 -7.82 -7.61
C PRO A 65 -19.54 -9.01 -6.64
N TYR A 66 -18.91 -8.78 -5.48
CA TYR A 66 -18.62 -9.80 -4.46
C TYR A 66 -19.55 -9.72 -3.25
N GLY A 67 -20.68 -9.00 -3.38
CA GLY A 67 -21.74 -8.96 -2.37
C GLY A 67 -21.59 -7.85 -1.33
N ALA A 68 -20.84 -6.79 -1.63
CA ALA A 68 -20.90 -5.58 -0.80
C ALA A 68 -22.30 -4.97 -0.89
N GLU A 69 -22.84 -4.56 0.26
CA GLU A 69 -24.18 -3.98 0.34
C GLU A 69 -24.16 -2.55 -0.25
N PRO A 70 -24.93 -2.25 -1.31
CA PRO A 70 -24.85 -0.97 -2.00
C PRO A 70 -25.18 0.24 -1.11
N GLY A 71 -26.09 0.09 -0.14
CA GLY A 71 -26.40 1.11 0.86
C GLY A 71 -25.19 1.46 1.71
N ALA A 72 -24.47 0.47 2.23
CA ALA A 72 -23.26 0.65 3.01
C ALA A 72 -22.13 1.30 2.20
N VAL A 73 -21.95 0.89 0.93
CA VAL A 73 -20.96 1.49 0.03
C VAL A 73 -21.29 2.96 -0.25
N SER A 74 -22.54 3.26 -0.61
CA SER A 74 -22.99 4.63 -0.90
C SER A 74 -23.07 5.54 0.34
N SER A 75 -23.12 4.98 1.55
CA SER A 75 -23.14 5.72 2.81
C SER A 75 -21.76 6.22 3.26
N VAL A 76 -20.67 5.81 2.60
CA VAL A 76 -19.33 6.29 2.94
C VAL A 76 -19.23 7.78 2.62
N LYS A 77 -18.68 8.56 3.56
CA LYS A 77 -18.58 10.02 3.44
C LYS A 77 -17.74 10.41 2.22
N GLY A 78 -18.25 11.33 1.41
CA GLY A 78 -17.51 11.93 0.30
C GLY A 78 -16.42 12.90 0.75
N LEU A 79 -15.39 13.04 -0.08
CA LEU A 79 -14.27 13.96 0.06
C LEU A 79 -13.98 14.60 -1.30
N ASP A 80 -13.88 15.92 -1.37
CA ASP A 80 -13.56 16.61 -2.62
C ASP A 80 -12.09 16.37 -3.03
N GLU A 81 -11.17 16.54 -2.08
CA GLU A 81 -9.73 16.35 -2.29
C GLU A 81 -9.07 15.66 -1.09
N VAL A 82 -8.11 14.77 -1.35
CA VAL A 82 -7.34 14.10 -0.30
C VAL A 82 -6.45 15.13 0.40
N PRO A 83 -6.57 15.35 1.72
CA PRO A 83 -5.72 16.29 2.43
C PRO A 83 -4.25 15.84 2.40
N PRO A 84 -3.30 16.77 2.64
CA PRO A 84 -1.92 16.42 2.90
C PRO A 84 -1.81 15.38 4.02
N THR A 85 -0.76 14.58 3.97
CA THR A 85 -0.52 13.55 4.98
C THR A 85 0.01 14.15 6.28
N ASP A 86 -0.53 13.68 7.43
CA ASP A 86 -0.04 14.05 8.76
C ASP A 86 1.24 13.29 9.16
N TYR A 87 1.73 12.40 8.30
CA TYR A 87 2.94 11.62 8.54
C TYR A 87 4.19 12.36 8.07
N THR A 88 5.28 12.19 8.80
CA THR A 88 6.63 12.56 8.35
C THR A 88 7.34 11.32 7.81
N PHE A 89 8.15 11.49 6.77
CA PHE A 89 8.95 10.41 6.18
C PHE A 89 10.44 10.71 6.28
N SER A 90 11.24 9.67 6.51
CA SER A 90 12.68 9.74 6.69
C SER A 90 13.37 8.59 5.94
N PRO A 91 14.57 8.81 5.36
CA PRO A 91 15.35 7.72 4.77
C PRO A 91 15.87 6.74 5.84
N GLU A 92 16.12 7.23 7.05
CA GLU A 92 16.69 6.43 8.14
C GLU A 92 15.65 6.10 9.21
N SER A 93 15.79 4.90 9.81
CA SER A 93 14.98 4.52 10.97
C SER A 93 15.31 5.45 12.15
N PRO A 94 14.32 6.11 12.75
CA PRO A 94 14.52 6.90 13.97
C PRO A 94 15.08 6.08 15.13
N ASP A 95 14.77 4.79 15.17
CA ASP A 95 15.11 3.87 16.26
C ASP A 95 16.38 3.04 15.94
N ARG A 96 17.25 3.52 15.04
CA ARG A 96 18.42 2.79 14.55
C ARG A 96 19.23 2.15 15.70
N VAL A 97 19.22 0.83 15.74
CA VAL A 97 20.23 0.02 16.43
C VAL A 97 21.39 -0.19 15.44
N PRO A 98 22.68 -0.17 15.84
CA PRO A 98 23.82 -0.25 14.91
C PRO A 98 23.95 -1.57 14.14
N MET A 99 23.08 -2.56 14.40
CA MET A 99 23.03 -3.82 13.70
C MET A 99 22.20 -3.61 12.43
N GLY A 100 22.84 -3.62 11.26
CA GLY A 100 22.24 -3.21 9.99
C GLY A 100 20.87 -3.81 9.64
N ASP A 101 20.20 -3.19 8.67
CA ASP A 101 18.83 -3.48 8.28
C ASP A 101 18.68 -4.80 7.49
N SER A 102 18.51 -5.91 8.22
CA SER A 102 18.36 -7.25 7.64
C SER A 102 17.15 -7.38 6.71
N ALA A 103 16.07 -6.65 6.97
CA ALA A 103 14.88 -6.68 6.12
C ALA A 103 15.17 -6.08 4.75
N THR A 104 15.86 -4.94 4.69
CA THR A 104 16.29 -4.33 3.42
C THR A 104 17.23 -5.26 2.63
N VAL A 105 18.14 -5.97 3.30
CA VAL A 105 19.02 -6.95 2.64
C VAL A 105 18.23 -8.10 2.01
N VAL A 106 17.30 -8.70 2.76
CA VAL A 106 16.47 -9.81 2.27
C VAL A 106 15.58 -9.37 1.12
N LEU A 107 14.94 -8.20 1.23
CA LEU A 107 14.13 -7.62 0.16
C LEU A 107 14.96 -7.37 -1.11
N GLY A 108 16.14 -6.77 -0.95
CA GLY A 108 17.07 -6.52 -2.05
C GLY A 108 17.50 -7.81 -2.76
N ALA A 109 17.75 -8.89 -2.01
CA ALA A 109 18.06 -10.19 -2.58
C ALA A 109 16.85 -10.85 -3.28
N THR A 110 15.64 -10.64 -2.76
CA THR A 110 14.40 -11.25 -3.26
C THR A 110 13.90 -10.60 -4.56
N LEU A 111 14.10 -9.29 -4.71
CA LEU A 111 13.51 -8.49 -5.80
C LEU A 111 14.48 -8.11 -6.92
N ARG A 112 15.79 -8.17 -6.67
CA ARG A 112 16.80 -7.79 -7.67
C ARG A 112 16.66 -8.64 -8.94
N GLY A 113 16.54 -7.97 -10.08
CA GLY A 113 16.40 -8.63 -11.38
C GLY A 113 15.12 -9.46 -11.56
N ARG A 114 14.12 -9.30 -10.69
CA ARG A 114 12.84 -10.02 -10.80
C ARG A 114 12.00 -9.43 -11.93
N HIS A 115 11.47 -10.30 -12.80
CA HIS A 115 10.54 -9.90 -13.86
C HIS A 115 9.24 -9.30 -13.32
N GLY A 116 8.72 -8.29 -14.01
CA GLY A 116 7.51 -7.57 -13.60
C GLY A 116 7.72 -6.62 -12.42
N VAL A 117 8.95 -6.49 -11.91
CA VAL A 117 9.34 -5.55 -10.85
C VAL A 117 10.29 -4.52 -11.45
N GLY A 118 10.04 -3.26 -11.16
CA GLY A 118 10.90 -2.13 -11.51
C GLY A 118 11.71 -1.67 -10.31
N GLU A 119 11.69 -0.37 -10.05
CA GLU A 119 12.38 0.23 -8.92
C GLU A 119 11.78 -0.17 -7.55
N VAL A 120 12.65 -0.51 -6.58
CA VAL A 120 12.27 -0.81 -5.20
C VAL A 120 12.94 0.19 -4.26
N ARG A 121 12.14 0.91 -3.48
CA ARG A 121 12.60 1.96 -2.56
C ARG A 121 12.03 1.77 -1.15
N SER A 122 12.74 2.26 -0.15
CA SER A 122 12.30 2.18 1.25
C SER A 122 12.46 3.53 1.93
N CYS A 123 11.51 3.85 2.81
CA CYS A 123 11.63 4.93 3.79
C CYS A 123 10.99 4.50 5.12
N TRP A 124 11.06 5.37 6.10
CA TRP A 124 10.45 5.23 7.41
C TRP A 124 9.40 6.31 7.58
N ARG A 125 8.19 5.90 7.96
CA ARG A 125 7.07 6.77 8.27
C ARG A 125 6.95 6.93 9.77
N ILE A 126 6.82 8.18 10.21
CA ILE A 126 6.67 8.58 11.61
C ILE A 126 5.32 9.28 11.74
N GLY A 127 4.51 8.86 12.70
CA GLY A 127 3.26 9.56 13.03
C GLY A 127 2.54 8.95 14.23
N PRO A 128 1.23 9.22 14.37
CA PRO A 128 0.44 8.82 15.54
C PRO A 128 0.45 7.31 15.80
N SER A 129 0.60 6.51 14.75
CA SER A 129 0.64 5.04 14.79
C SER A 129 2.02 4.46 15.13
N GLY A 130 3.02 5.31 15.38
CA GLY A 130 4.41 4.92 15.61
C GLY A 130 5.28 5.06 14.37
N VAL A 131 6.35 4.28 14.36
CA VAL A 131 7.40 4.26 13.33
C VAL A 131 7.28 2.98 12.53
N ASN A 132 7.02 3.08 11.22
CA ASN A 132 6.90 1.91 10.33
C ASN A 132 7.72 2.10 9.06
N ARG A 133 8.33 1.02 8.57
CA ARG A 133 8.92 1.01 7.23
C ARG A 133 7.83 1.08 6.17
N VAL A 134 8.03 1.90 5.15
CA VAL A 134 7.25 1.90 3.91
C VAL A 134 8.12 1.41 2.77
N LEU A 135 7.71 0.30 2.15
CA LEU A 135 8.35 -0.27 0.97
C LEU A 135 7.55 0.12 -0.27
N LEU A 136 8.15 0.91 -1.15
CA LEU A 136 7.58 1.29 -2.44
C LEU A 136 8.15 0.39 -3.53
N VAL A 137 7.29 -0.22 -4.34
CA VAL A 137 7.70 -1.16 -5.40
C VAL A 137 6.98 -0.81 -6.69
N ALA A 138 7.71 -0.36 -7.71
CA ALA A 138 7.15 -0.30 -9.06
C ALA A 138 6.94 -1.71 -9.61
N ALA A 139 5.77 -1.98 -10.18
CA ALA A 139 5.48 -3.26 -10.83
C ALA A 139 4.55 -3.07 -12.03
N THR A 140 4.69 -3.95 -13.02
CA THR A 140 3.89 -3.91 -14.25
C THR A 140 2.65 -4.80 -14.17
N SER A 141 2.62 -5.76 -13.24
CA SER A 141 1.52 -6.70 -13.08
C SER A 141 1.54 -7.39 -11.72
N GLY A 142 0.46 -8.13 -11.41
CA GLY A 142 0.39 -8.98 -10.22
C GLY A 142 0.42 -8.20 -8.90
N HIS A 143 0.00 -6.93 -8.92
CA HIS A 143 0.21 -5.97 -7.82
C HIS A 143 -0.27 -6.48 -6.46
N ALA A 144 -1.49 -7.00 -6.37
CA ALA A 144 -2.04 -7.55 -5.13
C ALA A 144 -1.22 -8.75 -4.63
N ARG A 145 -0.86 -9.67 -5.53
CA ARG A 145 -0.08 -10.87 -5.18
C ARG A 145 1.32 -10.53 -4.70
N LEU A 146 2.00 -9.63 -5.40
CA LEU A 146 3.33 -9.13 -5.01
C LEU A 146 3.27 -8.41 -3.65
N THR A 147 2.22 -7.62 -3.42
CA THR A 147 2.00 -6.94 -2.14
C THR A 147 1.90 -7.96 -1.01
N GLY A 148 0.99 -8.94 -1.13
CA GLY A 148 0.83 -9.98 -0.10
C GLY A 148 2.08 -10.83 0.11
N GLU A 149 2.82 -11.16 -0.96
CA GLU A 149 4.08 -11.89 -0.86
C GLU A 149 5.11 -11.15 0.00
N LEU A 150 5.34 -9.87 -0.30
CA LEU A 150 6.32 -9.05 0.41
C LEU A 150 5.89 -8.75 1.85
N GLN A 151 4.59 -8.59 2.10
CA GLN A 151 4.06 -8.46 3.46
C GLN A 151 4.36 -9.71 4.30
N ARG A 152 4.22 -10.91 3.72
CA ARG A 152 4.55 -12.16 4.43
C ARG A 152 6.05 -12.29 4.69
N VAL A 153 6.90 -11.86 3.76
CA VAL A 153 8.36 -11.79 3.97
C VAL A 153 8.70 -10.87 5.14
N LEU A 154 8.18 -9.64 5.14
CA LEU A 154 8.41 -8.67 6.21
C LEU A 154 7.90 -9.16 7.58
N ARG A 155 6.72 -9.80 7.61
CA ARG A 155 6.22 -10.42 8.85
C ARG A 155 7.10 -11.55 9.36
N ALA A 156 7.65 -12.37 8.47
CA ALA A 156 8.60 -13.42 8.84
C ALA A 156 9.91 -12.84 9.43
N LEU A 157 10.24 -11.59 9.09
CA LEU A 157 11.38 -10.85 9.60
C LEU A 157 11.07 -10.02 10.86
N GLY A 158 9.82 -10.08 11.35
CA GLY A 158 9.41 -9.42 12.60
C GLY A 158 8.65 -8.10 12.42
N GLU A 159 8.43 -7.62 11.19
CA GLU A 159 7.61 -6.42 10.96
C GLU A 159 6.11 -6.79 10.98
N HIS A 160 5.42 -6.47 12.08
CA HIS A 160 4.07 -6.98 12.34
C HIS A 160 2.98 -6.36 11.44
N ASP A 161 3.06 -5.08 11.13
CA ASP A 161 2.08 -4.35 10.32
C ASP A 161 2.76 -3.78 9.06
N PRO A 162 3.14 -4.64 8.09
CA PRO A 162 3.99 -4.26 6.97
C PRO A 162 3.30 -3.27 6.02
N CYS A 163 3.94 -2.14 5.75
CA CYS A 163 3.49 -1.15 4.78
C CYS A 163 4.17 -1.39 3.43
N VAL A 164 3.63 -2.33 2.65
CA VAL A 164 4.07 -2.60 1.27
C VAL A 164 3.14 -1.89 0.30
N GLU A 165 3.72 -1.04 -0.53
CA GLU A 165 3.05 -0.19 -1.51
C GLU A 165 3.53 -0.56 -2.92
N VAL A 166 2.88 -1.54 -3.54
CA VAL A 166 3.15 -1.88 -4.94
C VAL A 166 2.40 -0.91 -5.83
N VAL A 167 3.14 -0.11 -6.60
CA VAL A 167 2.64 0.97 -7.45
C VAL A 167 2.56 0.49 -8.90
N PRO A 168 1.36 0.46 -9.51
CA PRO A 168 1.21 0.22 -10.93
C PRO A 168 1.85 1.34 -11.78
N SER A 169 2.42 0.97 -12.92
CA SER A 169 2.93 1.92 -13.91
C SER A 169 1.85 2.93 -14.33
N GLY A 170 2.20 4.22 -14.34
CA GLY A 170 1.31 5.31 -14.76
C GLY A 170 0.25 5.73 -13.74
N LEU A 171 0.25 5.17 -12.53
CA LEU A 171 -0.60 5.64 -11.44
C LEU A 171 -0.19 7.06 -11.02
N ASP A 172 -1.13 8.01 -11.00
CA ASP A 172 -0.91 9.28 -10.30
C ASP A 172 -0.84 9.04 -8.80
N LEU A 173 0.34 9.26 -8.22
CA LEU A 173 0.64 8.92 -6.84
C LEU A 173 -0.15 9.81 -5.89
N PRO A 174 -0.91 9.24 -4.92
CA PRO A 174 -1.54 10.03 -3.87
C PRO A 174 -0.53 10.83 -3.04
N PRO A 175 -0.96 11.91 -2.34
CA PRO A 175 -0.07 12.74 -1.52
C PRO A 175 0.81 11.95 -0.54
N TYR A 176 0.25 10.90 0.08
CA TYR A 176 0.97 9.98 0.95
C TYR A 176 2.18 9.32 0.25
N HIS A 177 1.95 8.73 -0.93
CA HIS A 177 2.99 8.02 -1.68
C HIS A 177 4.01 8.98 -2.28
N ARG A 178 3.61 10.18 -2.72
CA ARG A 178 4.56 11.22 -3.15
C ARG A 178 5.50 11.63 -2.03
N ALA A 179 4.97 11.87 -0.83
CA ALA A 179 5.77 12.20 0.34
C ALA A 179 6.72 11.05 0.74
N ALA A 180 6.22 9.81 0.72
CA ALA A 180 7.03 8.62 0.99
C ALA A 180 8.16 8.45 -0.04
N LEU A 181 7.85 8.63 -1.33
CA LEU A 181 8.80 8.50 -2.43
C LEU A 181 9.90 9.56 -2.32
N ALA A 182 9.54 10.82 -2.05
CA ALA A 182 10.49 11.92 -1.90
C ALA A 182 11.53 11.69 -0.79
N ALA A 183 11.17 10.97 0.27
CA ALA A 183 12.07 10.67 1.39
C ALA A 183 12.75 9.28 1.30
N SER A 184 12.48 8.50 0.25
CA SER A 184 12.94 7.12 0.14
C SER A 184 14.33 6.96 -0.44
N GLU A 185 15.00 5.87 -0.06
CA GLU A 185 16.26 5.42 -0.63
C GLU A 185 16.08 4.18 -1.49
N LEU A 186 16.93 4.03 -2.50
CA LEU A 186 16.93 2.87 -3.38
C LEU A 186 17.37 1.62 -2.62
N VAL A 187 16.56 0.56 -2.68
CA VAL A 187 16.90 -0.77 -2.14
C VAL A 187 17.53 -1.63 -3.25
N CYS A 188 16.84 -1.75 -4.38
CA CYS A 188 17.32 -2.47 -5.56
C CYS A 188 16.48 -2.11 -6.79
N ALA A 189 16.90 -2.62 -7.95
CA ALA A 189 16.12 -2.60 -9.19
C ALA A 189 15.77 -4.04 -9.59
N GLY A 190 14.52 -4.25 -10.01
CA GLY A 190 14.05 -5.45 -10.68
C GLY A 190 14.52 -5.53 -12.14
N ALA A 191 13.89 -6.40 -12.93
CA ALA A 191 14.24 -6.56 -14.35
C ALA A 191 13.67 -5.45 -15.25
N GLU A 192 12.59 -4.80 -14.82
CA GLU A 192 11.95 -3.70 -15.56
C GLU A 192 12.61 -2.38 -15.18
N SER A 193 13.92 -2.24 -15.44
CA SER A 193 14.73 -1.11 -14.98
C SER A 193 14.30 0.26 -15.53
N GLU A 194 13.38 0.31 -16.49
CA GLU A 194 12.78 1.55 -17.00
C GLU A 194 11.56 2.00 -16.18
N GLU A 195 10.95 1.10 -15.41
CA GLU A 195 9.81 1.35 -14.53
C GLU A 195 10.26 2.02 -13.23
N HIS A 196 10.46 3.33 -13.32
CA HIS A 196 10.83 4.20 -12.20
C HIS A 196 9.61 4.76 -11.50
N LEU A 197 9.74 4.95 -10.18
CA LEU A 197 8.75 5.70 -9.42
C LEU A 197 9.00 7.20 -9.64
N VAL A 198 8.06 7.89 -10.27
CA VAL A 198 8.20 9.31 -10.62
C VAL A 198 7.28 10.16 -9.74
N LEU A 199 7.79 11.29 -9.25
CA LEU A 199 6.97 12.34 -8.66
C LEU A 199 6.32 13.12 -9.82
N SER A 200 5.03 12.89 -10.07
CA SER A 200 4.21 13.71 -10.96
C SER A 200 3.99 15.11 -10.43
#